data_AF-A0A946BCF0-F1
#
_entry.id   AF-A0A946BCF0-F1
#
_cell.length_a   1.000
_cell.length_b   1.000
_cell.length_c   1.000
_cell.angle_alpha   90.00
_cell.angle_beta   90.00
_cell.angle_gamma   90.00
#
_symmetry.space_group_name_H-M   'P 1'
#
loop_
_entity.id
_entity.type
_entity.pdbx_description
1 polymer ?
#
loop_
_entity_poly.entity_id
_entity_poly.type
_entity_poly.pdbx_seq_one_letter_code
_entity_poly.pdbx_strand_id
1 'polypeptide(L)' 'NVDGQVLVTHDMIGLFDKFVPKFVKQYTQIRPQIIEAIKAYKEDVTNQVFPALEHSFKMSDKTLAELKEMVQK' A
#
# COMPACT_ATOMS: atom_id res chain seq x y z
N ASN A 1 -34.85 11.12 15.59
CA ASN A 1 -34.13 9.89 15.21
C ASN A 1 -34.38 9.58 13.76
N VAL A 2 -33.37 9.02 13.09
CA VAL A 2 -33.40 8.61 11.68
C VAL A 2 -33.17 7.10 11.61
N ASP A 3 -33.66 6.46 10.54
CA ASP A 3 -33.55 5.00 10.36
C ASP A 3 -32.16 4.54 9.92
N GLY A 4 -31.28 5.47 9.54
CA GLY A 4 -29.91 5.18 9.14
C GLY A 4 -29.05 6.44 9.15
N GLN A 5 -27.73 6.24 9.14
CA GLN A 5 -26.75 7.31 9.01
C GLN A 5 -25.72 6.97 7.95
N VAL A 6 -25.14 8.02 7.37
CA VAL A 6 -24.11 7.94 6.33
C VAL A 6 -22.96 8.87 6.72
N LEU A 7 -21.74 8.36 6.61
CA LEU A 7 -20.50 9.13 6.78
C LEU A 7 -19.55 8.77 5.63
N VAL A 8 -18.66 9.70 5.30
CA VAL A 8 -17.55 9.44 4.37
C VAL A 8 -16.51 8.57 5.09
N THR A 9 -16.14 7.45 4.49
CA THR A 9 -15.18 6.50 5.10
C THR A 9 -13.86 7.18 5.48
N HIS A 10 -13.32 8.03 4.61
CA HIS A 10 -12.05 8.73 4.85
C HIS A 10 -12.07 9.64 6.08
N ASP A 11 -13.18 10.35 6.33
CA ASP A 11 -13.33 11.21 7.50
C ASP A 11 -13.46 10.35 8.76
N MET A 12 -14.25 9.27 8.67
CA MET A 12 -14.50 8.32 9.76
C MET A 12 -13.21 7.61 10.23
N ILE A 13 -12.29 7.29 9.32
CA ILE A 13 -11.02 6.63 9.64
C ILE A 13 -9.84 7.59 9.86
N GLY A 14 -10.09 8.90 9.78
CA GLY A 14 -9.03 9.91 9.97
C GLY A 14 -7.90 9.80 8.96
N LEU A 15 -8.24 9.67 7.67
CA LEU A 15 -7.25 9.75 6.59
C LEU A 15 -6.70 11.17 6.43
N PHE A 16 -7.54 12.18 6.68
CA PHE A 16 -7.18 13.60 6.66
C PHE A 16 -7.35 14.20 8.05
N ASP A 17 -6.41 15.06 8.43
CA ASP A 17 -6.31 15.69 9.76
C ASP A 17 -6.54 17.22 9.73
N LYS A 18 -6.56 17.83 8.53
CA LYS A 18 -6.72 19.29 8.38
C LYS A 18 -8.14 19.79 8.68
N PHE A 19 -9.15 18.96 8.48
CA PHE A 19 -10.55 19.32 8.71
C PHE A 19 -11.36 18.06 9.01
N VAL A 20 -12.03 18.02 10.16
CA VAL A 20 -12.99 16.98 10.53
C VAL A 20 -14.36 17.65 10.66
N PRO A 21 -15.35 17.30 9.81
CA PRO A 21 -16.69 17.87 9.92
C PRO A 21 -17.28 17.60 11.31
N LYS A 22 -18.00 18.57 11.89
CA LYS A 22 -18.53 18.49 13.27
C LYS A 22 -19.46 17.29 13.53
N PHE A 23 -20.08 16.74 12.49
CA PHE A 23 -20.98 15.59 12.57
C PHE A 23 -20.26 14.24 12.43
N VAL A 24 -18.95 14.25 12.17
CA VAL A 24 -18.14 13.03 12.03
C VAL A 24 -17.54 12.66 13.38
N LYS A 25 -17.71 11.39 13.77
CA LYS A 25 -16.90 10.75 14.80
C LYS A 25 -15.78 9.98 14.11
N GLN A 26 -14.52 10.29 14.46
CA GLN A 26 -13.39 9.49 14.02
C GLN A 26 -13.26 8.24 14.90
N TYR A 27 -13.16 7.08 14.28
CA TYR A 27 -12.97 5.80 14.96
C TYR A 27 -11.51 5.36 14.98
N THR A 28 -10.67 5.98 14.15
CA THR A 28 -9.21 5.80 14.14
C THR A 28 -8.54 7.02 13.50
N GLN A 29 -7.21 7.06 13.56
CA GLN A 29 -6.36 8.01 12.85
C GLN A 29 -5.41 7.20 11.96
N ILE A 30 -5.88 6.81 10.78
CA ILE A 30 -5.13 5.88 9.92
C ILE A 30 -3.94 6.54 9.20
N ARG A 31 -3.97 7.87 9.05
CA ARG A 31 -2.93 8.64 8.35
C ARG A 31 -1.50 8.34 8.85
N PRO A 32 -1.18 8.42 10.15
CA PRO A 32 0.17 8.09 10.65
C PRO A 32 0.58 6.65 10.32
N GLN A 33 -0.33 5.68 10.45
CA GLN A 33 -0.06 4.26 10.14
C GLN A 33 0.29 4.05 8.66
N ILE A 34 -0.43 4.73 7.75
CA ILE A 34 -0.13 4.70 6.32
C ILE A 34 1.26 5.30 6.04
N ILE A 35 1.60 6.42 6.68
CA ILE A 35 2.91 7.05 6.53
C ILE A 35 4.03 6.11 7.00
N GLU A 36 3.84 5.44 8.13
CA GLU A 36 4.79 4.45 8.65
C GLU A 36 4.95 3.26 7.69
N ALA A 37 3.85 2.70 7.19
CA ALA A 37 3.88 1.60 6.24
C ALA A 37 4.63 1.96 4.95
N ILE A 38 4.41 3.17 4.41
CA ILE A 38 5.12 3.65 3.21
C ILE A 38 6.61 3.85 3.48
N LYS A 39 6.99 4.34 4.67
CA LYS A 39 8.40 4.47 5.07
C LYS A 39 9.08 3.11 5.17
N ALA A 40 8.44 2.14 5.83
CA ALA A 40 8.93 0.77 5.94
C ALA A 40 9.13 0.14 4.55
N TYR A 41 8.12 0.25 3.67
CA TYR A 41 8.24 -0.23 2.29
C TYR A 41 9.41 0.42 1.54
N LYS A 42 9.59 1.74 1.68
CA LYS A 42 10.72 2.45 1.07
C LYS A 42 12.05 1.88 1.57
N GLU A 43 12.17 1.65 2.87
CA GLU A 43 13.37 1.08 3.48
C GLU A 43 13.65 -0.32 2.93
N ASP A 44 12.63 -1.17 2.88
CA ASP A 44 12.76 -2.54 2.34
C ASP A 44 13.22 -2.54 0.88
N VAL A 45 12.65 -1.68 0.04
CA VAL A 45 13.06 -1.54 -1.37
C VAL A 45 14.49 -1.01 -1.49
N THR A 46 14.84 0.01 -0.70
CA THR A 46 16.18 0.62 -0.73
C THR A 46 17.26 -0.37 -0.30
N ASN A 47 16.95 -1.20 0.68
CA ASN A 47 17.84 -2.21 1.23
C ASN A 47 17.74 -3.57 0.52
N GLN A 48 16.97 -3.67 -0.57
CA GLN A 48 16.74 -4.91 -1.33
C GLN A 48 16.15 -6.06 -0.49
N VAL A 49 15.47 -5.74 0.61
CA VAL A 49 14.70 -6.70 1.42
C VAL A 49 13.40 -7.07 0.71
N PHE A 50 12.77 -6.09 0.04
CA PHE A 50 11.60 -6.31 -0.81
C PHE A 50 11.94 -6.06 -2.29
N PRO A 51 11.44 -6.89 -3.23
CA PRO A 51 10.68 -8.12 -2.99
C PRO A 51 11.56 -9.29 -2.52
N ALA A 52 11.06 -10.05 -1.56
CA ALA A 52 11.62 -11.35 -1.22
C ALA A 52 11.21 -12.43 -2.24
N LEU A 53 11.82 -13.61 -2.15
CA LEU A 53 11.52 -14.74 -3.05
C LEU A 53 10.05 -15.16 -3.02
N GLU A 54 9.40 -15.09 -1.86
CA GLU A 54 7.96 -15.37 -1.69
C GLU A 54 7.04 -14.36 -2.38
N HIS A 55 7.56 -13.15 -2.63
CA HIS A 55 6.88 -12.08 -3.34
C HIS A 55 7.25 -12.02 -4.83
N SER A 56 7.95 -13.06 -5.33
CA SER A 56 8.47 -13.11 -6.70
C SER A 56 8.01 -14.38 -7.42
N PHE A 57 7.67 -14.26 -8.70
CA PHE A 57 7.47 -15.43 -9.56
C PHE A 57 8.80 -15.89 -10.14
N LYS A 58 9.00 -17.21 -10.18
CA LYS A 58 10.15 -17.81 -10.87
C LYS A 58 9.84 -17.99 -12.35
N MET A 59 10.81 -17.67 -13.19
CA MET A 59 10.80 -18.00 -14.61
C MET A 59 11.40 -19.40 -14.79
N SER A 60 10.93 -20.16 -15.79
CA SER A 60 11.57 -21.43 -16.15
C SER A 60 12.95 -21.19 -16.78
N ASP A 61 13.88 -22.11 -16.58
CA ASP A 61 15.25 -22.00 -17.13
C ASP A 61 15.24 -21.86 -18.66
N LYS A 62 14.28 -22.53 -19.32
CA LYS A 62 14.06 -22.42 -20.77
C LYS A 62 13.71 -20.99 -21.19
N THR A 63 12.72 -20.39 -20.53
CA THR A 63 12.27 -19.03 -20.83
C THR A 63 13.36 -18.00 -20.54
N LEU A 64 14.18 -18.22 -19.50
CA LEU A 64 15.31 -17.34 -19.18
C LEU A 64 16.40 -17.40 -20.26
N ALA A 65 16.67 -18.59 -20.82
CA ALA A 65 17.62 -18.75 -21.91
C ALA A 65 17.17 -18.01 -23.18
N GLU A 66 15.91 -18.21 -23.59
CA GLU A 66 15.30 -17.53 -24.74
C GLU A 66 15.35 -16.00 -24.59
N LEU A 67 15.02 -15.47 -23.41
CA LEU A 67 15.07 -14.03 -23.14
C LEU A 67 16.48 -13.46 -23.26
N LYS A 68 17.50 -14.16 -22.74
CA LYS A 68 18.90 -13.73 -22.82
C LYS A 68 19.39 -13.66 -24.27
N GLU A 69 18.99 -14.60 -25.12
CA GLU A 69 19.31 -14.57 -26.55
C GLU A 69 18.64 -13.39 -27.27
N MET A 70 17.41 -13.04 -26.89
CA MET A 70 16.68 -11.90 -27.49
C MET A 70 17.28 -10.53 -27.12
N VAL A 71 17.81 -10.38 -25.91
CA VAL A 71 18.37 -9.09 -25.41
C VAL A 71 19.80 -8.83 -25.90
N GLN A 72 20.53 -9.87 -26.35
CA GLN A 72 21.91 -9.75 -26.85
C GLN A 72 22.02 -9.47 -28.37
N LYS A 73 20.89 -9.40 -29.07
CA LYS A 73 20.82 -8.95 -30.48
C LYS A 73 20.54 -7.46 -30.57
#